data_AF-A0A6A8LQJ8-F1
#
_entry.id   AF-A0A6A8LQJ8-F1
#
_cell.length_a   1.000
_cell.length_b   1.000
_cell.length_c   1.000
_cell.angle_alpha   90.00
_cell.angle_beta   90.00
_cell.angle_gamma   90.00
#
_symmetry.space_group_name_H-M   'P 1'
#
loop_
_entity.id
_entity.type
_entity.pdbx_description
1 polymer ?
#
loop_
_entity_poly.entity_id
_entity_poly.type
_entity_poly.pdbx_seq_one_letter_code
_entity_poly.pdbx_strand_id
1 'polypeptide(L)'
;AMLPQYQRMFARNLLYTGITRAKQKLVLLGNVSSFRQSAEIISLNRKTGLLKRIRMEFGVEGKPVEKTDNEEVAVNNNKEQDSIVEEQDEPFIYNDGILTMDIIVNNKVDAMIGMDDITPYDFME
;
A
#
# COMPACT_ATOMS: atom_id res chain seq x y z
N ALA A 1 6.83 18.85 20.06
CA ALA A 1 6.75 20.30 19.84
C ALA A 1 7.47 20.63 18.53
N MET A 2 6.92 21.51 17.69
CA MET A 2 7.61 21.97 16.48
C MET A 2 8.63 23.05 16.85
N LEU A 3 9.88 22.62 16.95
CA LEU A 3 11.01 23.46 17.27
C LEU A 3 11.96 23.49 16.07
N PRO A 4 12.70 24.59 15.85
CA PRO A 4 13.67 24.71 14.76
C PRO A 4 14.70 23.56 14.73
N GLN A 5 15.07 23.01 15.90
CA GLN A 5 15.98 21.87 15.99
C GLN A 5 15.49 20.58 15.29
N TYR A 6 14.19 20.44 15.04
CA TYR A 6 13.59 19.29 14.36
C TYR A 6 13.28 19.56 12.88
N GLN A 7 13.87 20.60 12.29
CA GLN A 7 13.59 21.04 10.92
C GLN A 7 13.74 19.92 9.88
N ARG A 8 14.66 18.96 10.08
CA ARG A 8 14.82 17.80 9.17
C ARG A 8 13.56 16.92 9.08
N MET A 9 12.68 16.98 10.08
CA MET A 9 11.42 16.25 10.11
C MET A 9 10.24 17.09 9.57
N PHE A 10 10.43 18.36 9.22
CA PHE A 10 9.34 19.21 8.74
C PHE A 10 8.78 18.67 7.43
N ALA A 11 7.51 18.26 7.48
CA ALA A 11 6.76 17.78 6.33
C ALA A 11 5.26 17.88 6.61
N ARG A 12 4.47 18.09 5.55
CA ARG A 12 3.02 18.30 5.62
C ARG A 12 2.33 17.02 6.08
N ASN A 13 2.80 15.87 5.60
CA ASN A 13 2.30 14.57 6.05
C ASN A 13 2.53 14.33 7.55
N LEU A 14 3.65 14.81 8.11
CA LEU A 14 3.91 14.72 9.54
C LEU A 14 2.94 15.61 10.33
N LEU A 15 2.73 16.85 9.87
CA LEU A 15 1.78 17.77 10.49
C LEU A 15 0.34 17.24 10.42
N TYR A 16 -0.08 16.77 9.24
CA TYR A 16 -1.39 16.15 9.01
C TYR A 16 -1.64 14.96 9.93
N THR A 17 -0.66 14.07 10.08
CA THR A 17 -0.77 12.90 10.97
C THR A 17 -0.92 13.32 12.43
N GLY A 18 -0.19 14.34 12.86
CA GLY A 18 -0.32 14.88 14.21
C GLY A 18 -1.70 15.48 14.49
N ILE A 19 -2.26 16.19 13.52
CA ILE A 19 -3.59 16.82 13.61
C ILE A 19 -4.70 15.76 13.65
N THR A 20 -4.68 14.80 12.71
CA THR A 20 -5.75 13.80 12.57
C THR A 20 -5.75 12.72 13.66
N ARG A 21 -4.64 12.58 14.41
CA ARG A 21 -4.56 11.66 15.55
C ARG A 21 -5.33 12.16 16.79
N ALA A 22 -5.66 13.45 16.87
CA ALA A 22 -6.42 14.00 17.99
C ALA A 22 -7.94 13.88 17.76
N LYS A 23 -8.65 13.22 18.70
CA LYS A 23 -10.11 12.97 18.55
C LYS A 23 -11.00 14.15 18.97
N GLN A 24 -10.65 14.85 20.05
CA GLN A 24 -11.51 15.88 20.64
C GLN A 24 -10.78 17.19 20.95
N LYS A 25 -9.53 17.11 21.44
CA LYS A 25 -8.71 18.28 21.76
C LYS A 25 -7.30 18.08 21.24
N LEU A 26 -6.72 19.13 20.68
CA LEU A 26 -5.36 19.18 20.15
C LEU A 26 -4.65 20.38 20.79
N VAL A 27 -3.48 20.14 21.37
CA VAL A 27 -2.62 21.20 21.91
C VAL A 27 -1.33 21.22 21.10
N LEU A 28 -1.11 22.30 20.35
CA LEU A 28 0.09 22.51 19.55
C LEU A 28 1.12 23.31 20.35
N LEU A 29 2.34 22.77 20.45
CA LEU A 29 3.45 23.40 21.15
C LEU A 29 4.60 23.61 20.17
N GLY A 30 5.17 24.81 20.14
CA GLY A 30 6.29 25.14 19.26
C GLY A 30 6.25 26.56 18.72
N ASN A 31 7.03 26.81 17.68
CA ASN A 31 7.07 28.10 16.98
C ASN A 31 6.13 28.08 15.76
N VAL A 32 5.35 29.14 15.59
CA VAL A 32 4.44 29.34 14.44
C VAL A 32 5.19 29.23 13.10
N SER A 33 6.42 29.75 13.02
CA SER A 33 7.23 29.68 11.80
C SER A 33 7.56 28.24 11.39
N SER A 34 7.82 27.36 12.37
CA SER A 34 8.08 25.93 12.14
C SER A 34 6.85 25.19 11.61
N PHE A 35 5.66 25.54 12.11
CA PHE A 35 4.39 25.01 11.59
C PHE A 35 4.16 25.43 10.13
N ARG A 36 4.42 26.71 9.80
CA ARG A 36 4.30 27.22 8.43
C ARG A 36 5.23 26.50 7.47
N GLN A 37 6.51 26.38 7.82
CA GLN A 37 7.49 25.65 7.00
C GLN A 37 7.07 24.19 6.77
N SER A 38 6.55 23.53 7.80
CA SER A 38 6.11 22.15 7.69
C SER A 38 4.87 21.99 6.80
N ALA A 39 3.99 22.99 6.71
CA ALA A 39 2.84 22.96 5.81
C ALA A 39 3.25 23.15 4.34
N GLU A 40 4.32 23.90 4.07
CA GLU A 40 4.84 24.17 2.72
C GLU A 40 5.54 22.94 2.12
N ILE A 41 6.31 22.20 2.93
CA ILE A 41 7.04 21.00 2.48
C ILE A 41 6.10 19.78 2.44
N ILE A 42 5.71 19.28 1.26
CA ILE A 42 4.74 18.17 1.14
C ILE A 42 5.24 16.88 1.83
N SER A 43 6.38 16.36 1.38
CA SER A 43 7.03 15.17 1.94
C SER A 43 8.39 14.96 1.28
N LEU A 44 9.24 14.16 1.92
CA LEU A 44 10.40 13.56 1.27
C LEU A 44 9.94 12.58 0.18
N ASN A 45 10.37 12.82 -1.05
CA ASN A 45 10.12 11.92 -2.18
C ASN A 45 10.89 10.62 -1.99
N ARG A 46 10.18 9.50 -1.84
CA ARG A 46 10.78 8.17 -1.74
C ARG A 46 11.18 7.68 -3.12
N LYS A 47 12.47 7.43 -3.33
CA LYS A 47 12.97 6.83 -4.56
C LYS A 47 12.68 5.33 -4.55
N THR A 48 11.50 4.93 -5.03
CA THR A 48 11.10 3.52 -5.12
C THR A 48 10.92 3.09 -6.58
N GLY A 49 11.19 1.81 -6.87
CA GLY A 49 11.02 1.21 -8.21
C GLY A 49 9.66 0.57 -8.46
N LEU A 50 8.76 0.56 -7.48
CA LEU A 50 7.50 -0.18 -7.55
C LEU A 50 6.63 0.29 -8.72
N LEU A 51 6.47 1.60 -8.90
CA LEU A 51 5.70 2.16 -10.01
C LEU A 51 6.25 1.73 -11.38
N LYS A 52 7.58 1.68 -11.50
CA LYS A 52 8.24 1.23 -12.74
C LYS A 52 7.96 -0.25 -13.00
N ARG A 53 8.07 -1.09 -11.97
CA ARG A 53 7.80 -2.54 -12.06
C ARG A 53 6.35 -2.82 -12.47
N ILE A 54 5.39 -2.20 -11.79
CA ILE A 54 3.96 -2.36 -12.12
C ILE A 54 3.70 -1.98 -13.60
N ARG A 55 4.24 -0.86 -14.08
CA ARG A 55 4.05 -0.45 -15.48
C ARG A 55 4.64 -1.42 -16.50
N MET A 56 5.80 -2.02 -16.18
CA MET A 56 6.45 -3.02 -17.03
C MET A 56 5.60 -4.28 -17.14
N GLU A 57 5.07 -4.79 -16.02
CA GLU A 57 4.25 -6.02 -16.02
C GLU A 57 2.90 -5.83 -16.73
N PHE A 58 2.26 -4.68 -16.55
CA PHE A 58 0.94 -4.41 -17.15
C PHE A 58 1.02 -3.81 -18.57
N GLY A 59 2.20 -3.81 -19.20
CA GLY A 59 2.37 -3.35 -20.58
C GLY A 59 1.98 -1.88 -20.82
N VAL A 60 2.01 -1.04 -19.78
CA VAL A 60 1.71 0.39 -19.87
C VAL A 60 2.97 1.12 -20.34
N GLU A 61 3.27 0.96 -21.61
CA GLU A 61 4.34 1.67 -22.31
C GLU A 61 3.93 3.14 -22.54
N GLY A 62 4.80 4.07 -22.18
CA GLY A 62 4.73 5.43 -22.71
C GLY A 62 3.81 6.40 -21.97
N LYS A 63 4.31 6.98 -20.89
CA LYS A 63 4.45 8.44 -20.71
C LYS A 63 5.15 8.70 -19.37
N PRO A 64 6.16 9.58 -19.32
CA PRO A 64 6.66 10.04 -18.04
C PRO A 64 5.47 10.65 -17.31
N VAL A 65 5.23 10.22 -16.07
CA VAL A 65 4.40 11.04 -15.18
C VAL A 65 5.25 12.28 -14.96
N GLU A 66 4.99 13.32 -15.74
CA GLU A 66 5.39 14.65 -15.38
C GLU A 66 4.93 14.86 -13.95
N LYS A 67 5.88 15.22 -13.08
CA LYS A 67 5.57 15.58 -11.71
C LYS A 67 4.73 16.84 -11.79
N THR A 68 3.41 16.70 -11.86
CA THR A 68 2.52 17.76 -11.48
C THR A 68 2.59 17.81 -9.96
N ASP A 69 3.30 18.82 -9.47
CA ASP A 69 3.19 19.22 -8.07
C ASP A 69 1.70 19.51 -7.79
N ASN A 70 1.14 18.76 -6.83
CA ASN A 70 -0.19 18.88 -6.25
C ASN A 70 -1.38 18.51 -7.15
N GLU A 71 -2.04 17.38 -6.83
CA GLU A 71 -3.46 17.37 -6.44
C GLU A 71 -3.85 15.97 -5.88
N GLU A 72 -4.85 15.99 -4.99
CA GLU A 72 -5.18 14.97 -4.00
C GLU A 72 -5.92 13.76 -4.62
N VAL A 73 -5.58 12.54 -4.20
CA VAL A 73 -6.44 11.36 -4.43
C VAL A 73 -6.53 10.54 -3.15
N ALA A 74 -7.71 10.54 -2.55
CA ALA A 74 -8.07 9.72 -1.41
C ALA A 74 -8.47 8.31 -1.87
N VAL A 75 -7.92 7.27 -1.23
CA VAL A 75 -8.38 5.88 -1.40
C VAL A 75 -8.58 5.26 -0.02
N ASN A 76 -9.83 4.90 0.25
CA ASN A 76 -10.29 4.22 1.46
C ASN A 76 -10.03 2.72 1.35
N ASN A 77 -9.37 2.14 2.36
CA ASN A 77 -9.16 0.69 2.50
C ASN A 77 -9.88 0.17 3.75
N ASN A 78 -10.65 -0.90 3.59
CA ASN A 78 -11.09 -1.86 4.61
C ASN A 78 -11.21 -3.20 3.87
N LYS A 79 -10.91 -4.39 4.38
CA LYS A 79 -10.39 -4.91 5.66
C LYS A 79 -9.93 -6.34 5.35
N GLU A 80 -8.94 -6.82 6.08
CA GLU A 80 -8.48 -8.23 6.11
C GLU A 80 -9.52 -9.14 6.78
N GLN A 81 -9.62 -10.41 6.36
CA GLN A 81 -9.42 -11.60 7.22
C GLN A 81 -9.68 -12.92 6.47
N ASP A 82 -8.87 -13.92 6.83
CA ASP A 82 -8.65 -15.22 6.20
C ASP A 82 -8.95 -16.35 7.22
N SER A 83 -9.42 -17.53 6.77
CA SER A 83 -9.39 -18.86 7.46
C SER A 83 -10.12 -19.99 6.68
N ILE A 84 -9.40 -20.73 5.82
CA ILE A 84 -9.09 -22.21 5.77
C ILE A 84 -10.16 -23.24 6.26
N VAL A 85 -10.45 -24.45 5.72
CA VAL A 85 -10.19 -25.33 4.52
C VAL A 85 -11.14 -26.55 4.66
N GLU A 86 -11.57 -27.22 3.56
CA GLU A 86 -11.69 -28.70 3.49
C GLU A 86 -11.56 -29.20 2.04
N GLU A 87 -10.64 -30.15 1.80
CA GLU A 87 -10.25 -30.75 0.51
C GLU A 87 -11.30 -31.71 -0.05
N GLN A 88 -11.52 -31.66 -1.37
CA GLN A 88 -12.02 -32.80 -2.16
C GLN A 88 -11.25 -32.92 -3.48
N ASP A 89 -10.67 -34.10 -3.68
CA ASP A 89 -9.97 -34.59 -4.86
C ASP A 89 -10.88 -34.66 -6.09
N GLU A 90 -10.73 -33.72 -7.03
CA GLU A 90 -10.87 -33.91 -8.49
C GLU A 90 -10.55 -32.58 -9.20
N PRO A 91 -9.86 -32.57 -10.36
CA PRO A 91 -9.45 -31.35 -11.03
C PRO A 91 -10.66 -30.63 -11.65
N PHE A 92 -11.29 -29.76 -10.87
CA PHE A 92 -12.44 -28.97 -11.30
C PHE A 92 -11.96 -27.65 -11.93
N ILE A 93 -12.15 -27.49 -13.24
CA ILE A 93 -11.94 -26.20 -13.91
C ILE A 93 -13.04 -25.25 -13.42
N TYR A 94 -12.68 -24.30 -12.56
CA TYR A 94 -13.61 -23.26 -12.11
C TYR A 94 -13.89 -22.26 -13.24
N ASN A 95 -15.14 -22.26 -13.71
CA ASN A 95 -15.85 -21.17 -14.42
C ASN A 95 -14.94 -20.20 -15.19
N ASP A 96 -14.46 -20.60 -16.37
CA ASP A 96 -13.75 -19.75 -17.34
C ASP A 96 -12.57 -18.93 -16.75
N GLY A 97 -11.97 -19.38 -15.63
CA GLY A 97 -10.85 -18.70 -14.98
C GLY A 97 -11.24 -17.46 -14.14
N ILE A 98 -12.54 -17.29 -13.82
CA ILE A 98 -13.03 -16.14 -13.07
C ILE A 98 -13.04 -16.47 -11.58
N LEU A 99 -12.14 -15.83 -10.84
CA LEU A 99 -12.07 -15.93 -9.39
C LEU A 99 -13.20 -15.11 -8.74
N THR A 100 -14.13 -15.78 -8.06
CA THR A 100 -15.23 -15.16 -7.31
C THR A 100 -15.03 -15.31 -5.80
N MET A 101 -15.58 -14.40 -5.00
CA MET A 101 -15.36 -14.39 -3.55
C MET A 101 -15.89 -15.64 -2.86
N ASP A 102 -17.01 -16.19 -3.34
CA ASP A 102 -17.55 -17.47 -2.86
C ASP A 102 -16.58 -18.65 -3.11
N ILE A 103 -15.80 -18.61 -4.19
CA ILE A 103 -14.86 -19.70 -4.53
C ILE A 103 -13.64 -19.65 -3.60
N ILE A 104 -13.16 -18.44 -3.27
CA ILE A 104 -12.05 -18.23 -2.32
C ILE A 104 -12.46 -18.69 -0.93
N VAL A 105 -13.60 -18.22 -0.44
CA VAL A 105 -14.08 -18.51 0.92
C VAL A 105 -14.28 -20.02 1.15
N ASN A 106 -14.73 -20.74 0.12
CA ASN A 106 -14.97 -22.17 0.21
C ASN A 106 -13.73 -23.04 -0.10
N ASN A 107 -12.52 -22.46 -0.19
CA ASN A 107 -11.26 -23.17 -0.50
C ASN A 107 -11.36 -24.11 -1.70
N LYS A 108 -12.11 -23.66 -2.70
CA LYS A 108 -12.47 -24.47 -3.85
C LYS A 108 -11.38 -24.48 -4.93
N VAL A 109 -10.44 -23.54 -4.87
CA VAL A 109 -9.31 -23.39 -5.79
C VAL A 109 -8.03 -23.78 -5.07
N ASP A 110 -7.23 -24.64 -5.69
CA ASP A 110 -5.94 -25.08 -5.14
C ASP A 110 -4.99 -23.87 -4.94
N ALA A 111 -4.37 -23.80 -3.76
CA ALA A 111 -3.41 -22.76 -3.43
C ALA A 111 -2.07 -22.95 -4.16
N MET A 112 -1.78 -24.16 -4.65
CA MET A 112 -0.52 -24.53 -5.32
C MET A 112 -0.63 -24.60 -6.84
N ILE A 113 -1.56 -23.85 -7.46
CA ILE A 113 -1.71 -23.82 -8.93
C ILE A 113 -0.41 -23.41 -9.61
N GLY A 114 0.10 -24.28 -10.49
CA GLY A 114 1.33 -24.05 -11.25
C GLY A 114 2.62 -24.28 -10.46
N MET A 115 2.52 -24.88 -9.27
CA MET A 115 3.67 -25.27 -8.44
C MET A 115 3.88 -26.79 -8.37
N ASP A 116 3.30 -27.55 -9.30
CA ASP A 116 3.20 -29.01 -9.26
C ASP A 116 4.56 -29.74 -9.11
N ASP A 117 5.64 -29.16 -9.64
CA ASP A 117 6.99 -29.75 -9.66
C ASP A 117 8.02 -29.03 -8.78
N ILE A 118 7.62 -28.03 -7.98
CA ILE A 118 8.54 -27.27 -7.14
C ILE A 118 8.22 -27.44 -5.66
N THR A 119 9.24 -27.79 -4.88
CA THR A 119 9.14 -27.94 -3.43
C THR A 119 9.83 -26.78 -2.70
N PRO A 120 9.40 -26.44 -1.47
CA PRO A 120 10.08 -25.42 -0.67
C PRO A 120 11.57 -25.72 -0.41
N TYR A 121 11.98 -26.98 -0.54
CA TYR A 121 13.37 -27.42 -0.34
C TYR A 121 14.28 -27.08 -1.52
N ASP A 122 13.73 -26.86 -2.72
CA ASP A 122 14.51 -26.51 -3.92
C ASP A 122 15.13 -25.09 -3.85
N PHE A 123 14.76 -24.31 -2.84
CA PHE A 123 15.20 -22.92 -2.62
C PHE A 123 15.99 -22.72 -1.31
N MET A 124 16.22 -23.79 -0.54
CA MET A 124 17.04 -23.73 0.67
C MET A 124 18.46 -24.21 0.35
N GLU A 125 19.33 -23.25 0.02
CA GLU A 125 20.80 -23.40 -0.02
C GLU A 125 21.43 -22.87 1.28
#